data_AF-A0A2S6TND7-F1
#
_entry.id   AF-A0A2S6TND7-F1
#
_cell.length_a   1.000
_cell.length_b   1.000
_cell.length_c   1.000
_cell.angle_alpha   90.00
_cell.angle_beta   90.00
_cell.angle_gamma   90.00
#
_symmetry.space_group_name_H-M   'P 1'
#
loop_
_entity.id
_entity.type
_entity.pdbx_description
1 polymer ?
#
loop_
_entity_poly.entity_id
_entity_poly.type
_entity_poly.pdbx_seq_one_letter_code
_entity_poly.pdbx_strand_id
1 'polypeptide(L)'
;MRLQLCTWPEVEAYLERSTGIIQPIGSTEQHGPTGFIGTDAICPELIAERIGGELDVLVAPTINVGMAQHHLGFPGSASLRPSTLIAVVGDIVKSFARHGFDRFFFVNGHGGNRPPVRCEVRNWWQIKSVIAIADEVFGDAEGFHATPSEVALT
;
A
#
# COMPACT_ATOMS: atom_id res chain seq x y z
N MET A 1 15.03 0.01 2.89
CA MET A 1 15.44 -1.35 3.37
C MET A 1 14.19 -2.23 3.57
N ARG A 2 14.16 -3.49 3.11
CA ARG A 2 12.98 -4.37 3.25
C ARG A 2 13.03 -5.17 4.56
N LEU A 3 12.03 -5.03 5.42
CA LEU A 3 11.98 -5.69 6.72
C LEU A 3 12.07 -7.22 6.63
N GLN A 4 11.45 -7.82 5.61
CA GLN A 4 11.46 -9.28 5.37
C GLN A 4 12.86 -9.85 5.14
N LEU A 5 13.82 -8.99 4.78
CA LEU A 5 15.20 -9.34 4.47
C LEU A 5 16.17 -8.84 5.54
N CYS A 6 15.66 -8.34 6.67
CA CYS A 6 16.45 -7.91 7.81
C CYS A 6 16.44 -8.97 8.91
N THR A 7 17.56 -9.10 9.57
CA THR A 7 17.68 -9.74 10.88
C THR A 7 17.19 -8.79 11.97
N TRP A 8 16.74 -9.32 13.12
CA TRP A 8 16.26 -8.49 14.22
C TRP A 8 17.34 -7.52 14.78
N PRO A 9 18.65 -7.82 14.81
CA PRO A 9 19.67 -6.84 15.22
C PRO A 9 19.84 -5.69 14.23
N GLU A 10 19.65 -5.92 12.92
CA GLU A 10 19.67 -4.84 11.92
C GLU A 10 18.48 -3.88 12.12
N VAL A 11 17.33 -4.41 12.56
CA VAL A 11 16.16 -3.59 12.93
C VAL A 11 16.41 -2.82 14.23
N GLU A 12 17.05 -3.43 15.22
CA GLU A 12 17.47 -2.73 16.44
C GLU A 12 18.41 -1.56 16.13
N ALA A 13 19.44 -1.79 15.30
CA ALA A 13 20.35 -0.74 14.84
C ALA A 13 19.64 0.33 13.97
N TYR A 14 18.57 -0.03 13.26
CA TYR A 14 17.72 0.94 12.55
C TYR A 14 16.99 1.88 13.52
N LEU A 15 16.48 1.36 14.62
CA LEU A 15 15.72 2.14 15.60
C LEU A 15 16.58 3.15 16.35
N GLU A 16 17.90 2.98 16.40
CA GLU A 16 18.83 4.00 16.92
C GLU A 16 18.87 5.28 16.06
N ARG A 17 18.51 5.19 14.78
CA ARG A 17 18.59 6.30 13.81
C ARG A 17 17.23 6.77 13.29
N SER A 18 16.22 5.90 13.24
CA SER A 18 14.89 6.21 12.71
C SER A 18 13.82 5.36 13.36
N THR A 19 12.69 5.98 13.69
CA THR A 19 11.49 5.31 14.24
C THR A 19 10.37 5.17 13.20
N GLY A 20 10.66 5.52 11.94
CA GLY A 20 9.72 5.47 10.83
C GLY A 20 9.65 4.10 10.16
N ILE A 21 8.48 3.73 9.65
CA ILE A 21 8.29 2.56 8.79
C ILE A 21 7.23 2.85 7.72
N ILE A 22 7.51 2.40 6.50
CA ILE A 22 6.58 2.44 5.37
C ILE A 22 5.80 1.12 5.35
N GLN A 23 4.48 1.20 5.32
CA GLN A 23 3.58 0.05 5.24
C GLN A 23 2.86 0.06 3.90
N PRO A 24 3.27 -0.77 2.93
CA PRO A 24 2.50 -0.99 1.70
C PRO A 24 1.19 -1.70 2.04
N ILE A 25 0.09 -1.24 1.44
CA ILE A 25 -1.22 -1.85 1.59
C ILE A 25 -1.99 -1.76 0.27
N GLY A 26 -2.54 -2.90 -0.15
CA GLY A 26 -3.22 -3.03 -1.44
C GLY A 26 -4.56 -3.75 -1.36
N SER A 27 -4.86 -4.50 -2.42
CA SER A 27 -6.06 -5.32 -2.55
C SER A 27 -5.78 -6.54 -3.43
N THR A 28 -6.71 -7.50 -3.39
CA THR A 28 -6.75 -8.66 -4.30
C THR A 28 -8.12 -8.63 -4.98
N GLU A 29 -8.20 -7.99 -6.14
CA GLU A 29 -9.47 -7.68 -6.80
C GLU A 29 -9.35 -7.56 -8.32
N GLN A 30 -10.46 -7.80 -9.00
CA GLN A 30 -10.51 -7.67 -10.46
C GLN A 30 -10.06 -6.28 -10.94
N HIS A 31 -9.27 -6.25 -12.02
CA HIS A 31 -8.85 -5.04 -12.73
C HIS A 31 -9.23 -5.15 -14.21
N GLY A 32 -10.50 -5.48 -14.46
CA GLY A 32 -11.02 -5.69 -15.81
C GLY A 32 -10.42 -6.91 -16.52
N PRO A 33 -10.59 -7.02 -17.85
CA PRO A 33 -10.16 -8.19 -18.62
C PRO A 33 -8.65 -8.36 -18.76
N THR A 34 -7.87 -7.30 -18.56
CA THR A 34 -6.42 -7.28 -18.85
C THR A 34 -5.55 -6.93 -17.65
N GLY A 35 -6.11 -6.31 -16.61
CA GLY A 35 -5.35 -5.96 -15.41
C GLY A 35 -5.14 -7.16 -14.48
N PHE A 36 -4.05 -7.13 -13.73
CA PHE A 36 -3.75 -8.18 -12.76
C PHE A 36 -4.64 -8.06 -11.52
N ILE A 37 -5.04 -9.20 -10.94
CA ILE A 37 -5.82 -9.22 -9.69
C ILE A 37 -5.05 -8.56 -8.53
N GLY A 38 -3.72 -8.57 -8.59
CA GLY A 38 -2.85 -8.00 -7.57
C GLY A 38 -2.41 -6.56 -7.84
N THR A 39 -2.96 -5.86 -8.83
CA THR A 39 -2.51 -4.50 -9.22
C THR A 39 -2.39 -3.57 -8.02
N ASP A 40 -3.38 -3.57 -7.15
CA ASP A 40 -3.39 -2.73 -5.94
C ASP A 40 -2.36 -3.12 -4.89
N ALA A 41 -1.83 -4.34 -4.90
CA ALA A 41 -0.74 -4.74 -4.02
C ALA A 41 0.64 -4.49 -4.65
N ILE A 42 0.77 -4.75 -5.95
CA ILE A 42 2.02 -4.59 -6.71
C ILE A 42 2.44 -3.12 -6.76
N CYS A 43 1.52 -2.22 -7.11
CA CYS A 43 1.81 -0.79 -7.24
C CYS A 43 2.39 -0.17 -5.96
N PRO A 44 1.71 -0.22 -4.79
CA PRO A 44 2.26 0.35 -3.57
C PRO A 44 3.49 -0.39 -3.06
N GLU A 45 3.68 -1.69 -3.34
CA GLU A 45 4.90 -2.42 -2.99
C GLU A 45 6.10 -1.84 -3.74
N LEU A 46 6.04 -1.73 -5.06
CA LEU A 46 7.12 -1.17 -5.89
C LEU A 46 7.45 0.28 -5.49
N ILE A 47 6.41 1.09 -5.26
CA ILE A 47 6.58 2.50 -4.84
C ILE A 47 7.21 2.57 -3.45
N ALA A 48 6.74 1.78 -2.49
CA ALA A 48 7.29 1.77 -1.13
C ALA A 48 8.74 1.28 -1.09
N GLU A 49 9.08 0.24 -1.86
CA GLU A 49 10.46 -0.24 -2.00
C GLU A 49 11.38 0.84 -2.56
N ARG A 50 10.92 1.59 -3.59
CA ARG A 50 11.69 2.69 -4.16
C ARG A 50 11.91 3.82 -3.15
N ILE A 51 10.85 4.26 -2.46
CA ILE A 51 10.93 5.30 -1.42
C ILE A 51 11.87 4.85 -0.28
N GLY A 52 11.72 3.61 0.18
CA GLY A 52 12.54 3.06 1.27
C GLY A 52 14.02 2.87 0.89
N GLY A 53 14.32 2.69 -0.39
CA GLY A 53 15.69 2.69 -0.91
C GLY A 53 16.30 4.10 -0.99
N GLU A 54 15.53 5.09 -1.45
CA GLU A 54 16.01 6.48 -1.61
C GLU A 54 16.16 7.22 -0.27
N LEU A 55 15.28 6.95 0.70
CA LEU A 55 15.25 7.65 1.98
C LEU A 55 15.88 6.86 3.14
N ASP A 56 16.43 5.67 2.89
CA ASP A 56 16.89 4.70 3.90
C ASP A 56 15.85 4.45 5.01
N VAL A 57 14.59 4.21 4.62
CA VAL A 57 13.48 3.89 5.53
C VAL A 57 13.12 2.41 5.42
N LEU A 58 12.76 1.79 6.55
CA LEU A 58 12.26 0.42 6.57
C LEU A 58 10.91 0.29 5.85
N VAL A 59 10.76 -0.75 5.05
CA VAL A 59 9.52 -1.12 4.35
C VAL A 59 9.01 -2.43 4.93
N ALA A 60 7.81 -2.39 5.52
CA ALA A 60 7.12 -3.55 6.08
C ALA A 60 6.59 -4.48 4.97
N PRO A 61 6.28 -5.76 5.28
CA PRO A 61 5.57 -6.64 4.35
C PRO A 61 4.26 -6.04 3.85
N THR A 62 4.00 -6.14 2.55
CA THR A 62 2.77 -5.68 1.92
C THR A 62 1.54 -6.37 2.49
N ILE A 63 0.50 -5.59 2.83
CA ILE A 63 -0.83 -6.11 3.16
C ILE A 63 -1.57 -6.34 1.83
N ASN A 64 -1.55 -7.58 1.36
CA ASN A 64 -2.03 -7.94 0.01
C ASN A 64 -3.56 -8.00 -0.13
N VAL A 65 -4.30 -8.17 0.97
CA VAL A 65 -5.77 -8.27 0.95
C VAL A 65 -6.38 -7.12 1.76
N GLY A 66 -7.14 -6.28 1.07
CA GLY A 66 -7.79 -5.08 1.62
C GLY A 66 -9.31 -5.22 1.79
N MET A 67 -10.01 -4.10 1.71
CA MET A 67 -11.47 -4.04 1.69
C MET A 67 -11.98 -3.84 0.25
N ALA A 68 -12.41 -4.93 -0.37
CA ALA A 68 -12.80 -5.05 -1.77
C ALA A 68 -14.18 -5.69 -1.95
N GLN A 69 -15.09 -5.52 -0.97
CA GLN A 69 -16.36 -6.27 -0.96
C GLN A 69 -17.21 -6.03 -2.22
N HIS A 70 -17.06 -4.86 -2.84
CA HIS A 70 -17.73 -4.47 -4.09
C HIS A 70 -17.21 -5.22 -5.33
N HIS A 71 -16.07 -5.93 -5.24
CA HIS A 71 -15.51 -6.74 -6.32
C HIS A 71 -15.79 -8.24 -6.19
N LEU A 72 -16.49 -8.69 -5.14
CA LEU A 72 -16.79 -10.12 -4.91
C LEU A 72 -17.73 -10.76 -5.94
N GLY A 73 -18.30 -9.97 -6.86
CA GLY A 73 -19.00 -10.49 -8.04
C GLY A 73 -18.08 -11.13 -9.09
N PHE A 74 -16.75 -10.96 -8.97
CA PHE A 74 -15.77 -11.42 -9.94
C PHE A 74 -14.85 -12.48 -9.33
N PRO A 75 -14.66 -13.64 -9.99
CA PRO A 75 -13.85 -14.73 -9.45
C PRO A 75 -12.38 -14.32 -9.29
N GLY A 76 -11.77 -14.75 -8.20
CA GLY A 76 -10.38 -14.41 -7.83
C GLY A 76 -10.25 -13.20 -6.90
N SER A 77 -11.32 -12.41 -6.71
CA SER A 77 -11.32 -11.32 -5.73
C SER A 77 -11.42 -11.87 -4.30
N ALA A 78 -10.63 -11.31 -3.38
CA ALA A 78 -10.65 -11.62 -1.95
C ALA A 78 -10.75 -10.31 -1.15
N SER A 79 -11.60 -10.29 -0.12
CA SER A 79 -11.85 -9.09 0.67
C SER A 79 -11.93 -9.41 2.16
N LEU A 80 -11.32 -8.55 2.96
CA LEU A 80 -11.63 -8.44 4.38
C LEU A 80 -12.90 -7.62 4.58
N ARG A 81 -13.60 -7.87 5.70
CA ARG A 81 -14.61 -6.92 6.21
C ARG A 81 -13.88 -5.67 6.72
N PRO A 82 -14.52 -4.48 6.69
CA PRO A 82 -13.92 -3.26 7.24
C PRO A 82 -13.41 -3.44 8.67
N SER A 83 -14.20 -4.06 9.55
CA SER A 83 -13.80 -4.31 10.95
C SER A 83 -12.60 -5.24 11.08
N THR A 84 -12.46 -6.22 10.19
CA THR A 84 -11.32 -7.13 10.15
C THR A 84 -10.06 -6.42 9.67
N LEU A 85 -10.17 -5.56 8.64
CA LEU A 85 -9.03 -4.75 8.19
C LEU A 85 -8.52 -3.82 9.31
N ILE A 86 -9.43 -3.16 10.03
CA ILE A 86 -9.07 -2.32 11.19
C ILE A 86 -8.33 -3.13 12.26
N ALA A 87 -8.81 -4.34 12.57
CA ALA A 87 -8.17 -5.21 13.55
C ALA A 87 -6.76 -5.62 13.11
N VAL A 88 -6.59 -6.06 11.85
CA VAL A 88 -5.29 -6.43 11.27
C VAL A 88 -4.30 -5.28 11.33
N VAL A 89 -4.69 -4.10 10.82
CA VAL A 89 -3.83 -2.91 10.84
C VAL A 89 -3.50 -2.51 12.28
N GLY A 90 -4.49 -2.56 13.18
CA GLY A 90 -4.31 -2.25 14.59
C GLY A 90 -3.29 -3.16 15.27
N ASP A 91 -3.35 -4.47 15.00
CA ASP A 91 -2.42 -5.44 15.60
C ASP A 91 -1.00 -5.31 15.03
N ILE A 92 -0.87 -5.02 13.74
CA ILE A 92 0.43 -4.75 13.10
C ILE A 92 1.07 -3.50 13.71
N VAL A 93 0.34 -2.37 13.75
CA VAL A 93 0.85 -1.10 14.30
C VAL A 93 1.23 -1.25 15.77
N LYS A 94 0.39 -1.89 16.59
CA LYS A 94 0.70 -2.11 18.02
C LYS A 94 1.95 -2.99 18.20
N SER A 95 2.13 -4.00 17.35
CA SER A 95 3.31 -4.87 17.39
C SER A 95 4.58 -4.08 17.08
N PHE A 96 4.58 -3.26 16.02
CA PHE A 96 5.71 -2.38 15.71
C PHE A 96 5.94 -1.32 16.79
N ALA A 97 4.88 -0.71 17.31
CA ALA A 97 4.98 0.28 18.38
C ALA A 97 5.62 -0.28 19.64
N ARG A 98 5.37 -1.56 19.96
CA ARG A 98 6.03 -2.26 21.09
C ARG A 98 7.55 -2.31 20.94
N HIS A 99 8.07 -2.28 19.71
CA HIS A 99 9.50 -2.32 19.41
C HIS A 99 10.15 -0.93 19.27
N GLY A 100 9.37 0.16 19.28
CA GLY A 100 9.89 1.53 19.22
C GLY A 100 9.57 2.31 17.94
N PHE A 101 8.82 1.73 17.00
CA PHE A 101 8.32 2.47 15.84
C PHE A 101 7.16 3.41 16.24
N ASP A 102 7.20 4.67 15.86
CA ASP A 102 6.17 5.67 16.20
C ASP A 102 5.67 6.49 15.00
N ARG A 103 6.27 6.30 13.82
CA ARG A 103 5.88 6.98 12.57
C ARG A 103 5.55 5.93 11.51
N PHE A 104 4.27 5.87 11.12
CA PHE A 104 3.78 4.93 10.12
C PHE A 104 3.33 5.68 8.87
N PHE A 105 3.89 5.34 7.72
CA PHE A 105 3.47 5.88 6.44
C PHE A 105 2.86 4.77 5.58
N PHE A 106 1.54 4.84 5.33
CA PHE A 106 0.85 3.86 4.52
C PHE A 106 0.84 4.28 3.06
N VAL A 107 1.49 3.49 2.20
CA VAL A 107 1.39 3.64 0.74
C VAL A 107 0.23 2.75 0.30
N ASN A 108 -0.89 3.38 -0.05
CA ASN A 108 -2.13 2.67 -0.33
C ASN A 108 -2.35 2.52 -1.84
N GLY A 109 -2.64 1.29 -2.26
CA GLY A 109 -2.97 0.89 -3.62
C GLY A 109 -4.47 0.84 -3.95
N HIS A 110 -5.35 0.76 -2.95
CA HIS A 110 -6.80 0.59 -3.18
C HIS A 110 -7.66 1.64 -2.49
N GLY A 111 -8.56 2.29 -3.23
CA GLY A 111 -9.53 3.25 -2.69
C GLY A 111 -10.39 2.70 -1.54
N GLY A 112 -10.76 1.42 -1.61
CA GLY A 112 -11.60 0.75 -0.61
C GLY A 112 -10.99 0.67 0.79
N ASN A 113 -9.67 0.82 0.93
CA ASN A 113 -8.99 0.72 2.22
C ASN A 113 -9.17 1.94 3.15
N ARG A 114 -9.87 3.00 2.71
CA ARG A 114 -10.27 4.16 3.53
C ARG A 114 -11.75 3.99 3.94
N PRO A 115 -12.30 4.14 5.18
CA PRO A 115 -11.82 4.46 6.56
C PRO A 115 -12.27 3.39 7.63
N PRO A 116 -12.10 3.51 8.99
CA PRO A 116 -11.65 4.58 9.88
C PRO A 116 -10.41 4.21 10.72
N VAL A 117 -9.25 4.70 10.33
CA VAL A 117 -8.07 4.74 11.21
C VAL A 117 -7.58 6.18 11.23
N ARG A 118 -7.27 6.74 12.41
CA ARG A 118 -6.67 8.09 12.57
C ARG A 118 -5.18 8.07 12.16
N CYS A 119 -4.88 7.57 10.98
CA CYS A 119 -3.56 7.62 10.36
C CYS A 119 -3.66 8.43 9.08
N GLU A 120 -2.61 9.17 8.70
CA GLU A 120 -2.55 9.73 7.35
C GLU A 120 -2.31 8.61 6.35
N VAL A 121 -3.34 8.26 5.57
CA VAL A 121 -3.26 7.30 4.47
C VAL A 121 -3.24 8.07 3.15
N ARG A 122 -2.16 7.93 2.39
CA ARG A 122 -2.02 8.58 1.07
C ARG A 122 -2.07 7.50 -0.01
N ASN A 123 -3.01 7.66 -0.93
CA ASN A 123 -3.01 6.90 -2.16
C ASN A 123 -1.88 7.43 -3.04
N TRP A 124 -1.08 6.55 -3.62
CA TRP A 124 0.09 6.99 -4.39
C TRP A 124 -0.30 7.82 -5.62
N TRP A 125 -1.42 7.48 -6.28
CA TRP A 125 -1.95 8.21 -7.44
C TRP A 125 -2.49 9.60 -7.11
N GLN A 126 -2.67 9.93 -5.83
CA GLN A 126 -3.10 11.27 -5.42
C GLN A 126 -1.95 12.27 -5.26
N ILE A 127 -0.71 11.84 -5.49
CA ILE A 127 0.45 12.73 -5.48
C ILE A 127 0.38 13.66 -6.70
N LYS A 128 0.54 14.97 -6.48
CA LYS A 128 0.36 16.00 -7.55
C LYS A 128 1.20 15.73 -8.81
N SER A 129 2.43 15.28 -8.64
CA SER A 129 3.31 14.94 -9.78
C SER A 129 2.81 13.72 -10.53
N VAL A 130 2.22 12.74 -9.84
CA VAL A 130 1.61 11.56 -10.48
C VAL A 130 0.37 11.96 -11.26
N ILE A 131 -0.49 12.81 -10.69
CA ILE A 131 -1.67 13.36 -11.39
C ILE A 131 -1.25 14.10 -12.66
N ALA A 132 -0.21 14.93 -12.60
CA ALA A 132 0.28 15.66 -13.76
C ALA A 132 0.76 14.73 -14.89
N ILE A 133 1.43 13.62 -14.54
CA ILE A 133 1.87 12.63 -15.53
C ILE A 133 0.67 11.86 -16.10
N ALA A 134 -0.29 11.46 -15.26
CA ALA A 134 -1.48 10.75 -15.72
C ALA A 134 -2.31 11.61 -16.69
N ASP A 135 -2.50 12.91 -16.37
CA ASP A 135 -3.17 13.87 -17.26
C ASP A 135 -2.42 14.07 -18.58
N GLU A 136 -1.08 14.10 -18.55
CA GLU A 136 -0.24 14.24 -19.75
C GLU A 136 -0.32 13.02 -20.67
N VAL A 137 -0.29 11.81 -20.10
CA VAL A 137 -0.18 10.56 -20.86
C VAL A 137 -1.55 10.00 -21.27
N PHE A 138 -2.55 10.08 -20.38
CA PHE A 138 -3.85 9.42 -20.55
C PHE A 138 -5.03 10.41 -20.65
N GLY A 139 -4.92 11.60 -20.04
CA GLY A 139 -5.98 12.62 -20.07
C GLY A 139 -7.35 12.07 -19.66
N ASP A 140 -8.37 12.31 -20.49
CA ASP A 140 -9.75 11.86 -20.23
C ASP A 140 -9.92 10.33 -20.18
N ALA A 141 -8.92 9.56 -20.62
CA ALA A 141 -8.95 8.09 -20.61
C ALA A 141 -8.51 7.47 -19.27
N GLU A 142 -8.06 8.26 -18.29
CA GLU A 142 -7.56 7.75 -17.00
C GLU A 142 -8.63 6.98 -16.20
N GLY A 143 -9.87 7.48 -16.17
CA GLY A 143 -10.96 6.81 -15.46
C GLY A 143 -10.77 6.78 -13.94
N PHE A 144 -11.30 5.73 -13.29
CA PHE A 144 -11.37 5.63 -11.82
C PHE A 144 -11.02 4.25 -11.22
N HIS A 145 -10.99 3.20 -12.04
CA HIS A 145 -10.71 1.81 -11.65
C HIS A 145 -10.25 1.03 -12.87
N ALA A 146 -9.29 0.11 -12.72
CA ALA A 146 -8.58 -0.50 -13.86
C ALA A 146 -7.99 0.58 -14.79
N THR A 147 -7.43 1.62 -14.19
CA THR A 147 -6.89 2.80 -14.87
C THR A 147 -5.70 2.43 -15.75
N PRO A 148 -5.45 3.13 -16.86
CA PRO A 148 -4.27 2.87 -17.67
C PRO A 148 -2.98 3.20 -16.90
N SER A 149 -3.00 4.15 -15.95
CA SER A 149 -1.81 4.50 -15.15
C SER A 149 -1.40 3.42 -14.15
N GLU A 150 -2.34 2.78 -13.45
CA GLU A 150 -2.04 1.68 -12.53
C GLU A 150 -1.63 0.42 -13.30
N VAL A 151 -2.26 0.13 -14.44
CA VAL A 151 -1.88 -0.99 -15.32
C VAL A 151 -0.51 -0.77 -15.93
N ALA A 152 -0.14 0.47 -16.28
CA ALA A 152 1.19 0.78 -16.81
C ALA A 152 2.32 0.61 -15.78
N LEU A 153 2.00 0.67 -14.48
CA LEU A 153 2.98 0.50 -13.42
C LEU A 153 3.29 -0.98 -13.14
N THR A 154 2.37 -1.89 -13.45
CA THR A 154 2.50 -3.34 -13.26
C THR A 154 3.06 -4.05 -14.47
#